data_AF-A0A536S100-F1
#
_entry.id   AF-A0A536S100-F1
#
_cell.length_a   1.000
_cell.length_b   1.000
_cell.length_c   1.000
_cell.angle_alpha   90.00
_cell.angle_beta   90.00
_cell.angle_gamma   90.00
#
_symmetry.space_group_name_H-M   'P 1'
#
loop_
_entity.id
_entity.type
_entity.pdbx_description
1 polymer ?
#
loop_
_entity_poly.entity_id
_entity_poly.type
_entity_poly.pdbx_seq_one_letter_code
_entity_poly.pdbx_strand_id
1 'polypeptide(L)'
;MPGAESRTSLVVSRDVVRRRDWGRELERQGVRVVRCAARNCPLIAGGVCDVLAGADAAVYDEETLDPELFLALVRARRRPTVLFARDVPNDGQHHAKFTRVLDHRGAATIFPHLR
;
A
#
# COMPACT_ATOMS: atom_id res chain seq x y z
N MET A 1 7.85 -13.91 -25.79
CA MET A 1 6.62 -13.84 -24.97
C MET A 1 6.26 -12.36 -24.84
N PRO A 2 5.13 -11.88 -25.37
CA PRO A 2 4.71 -10.50 -25.13
C PRO A 2 4.50 -10.31 -23.62
N GLY A 3 4.96 -9.17 -23.11
CA GLY A 3 5.32 -8.95 -21.71
C GLY A 3 4.18 -9.11 -20.73
N ALA A 4 4.34 -10.02 -19.77
CA ALA A 4 3.67 -9.87 -18.49
C ALA A 4 4.38 -8.72 -17.77
N GLU A 5 3.84 -7.50 -17.86
CA GLU A 5 4.32 -6.40 -17.03
C GLU A 5 4.26 -6.86 -15.57
N SER A 6 5.43 -6.95 -14.94
CA SER A 6 5.54 -7.34 -13.54
C SER A 6 4.81 -6.28 -12.72
N ARG A 7 3.69 -6.66 -12.10
CA ARG A 7 2.89 -5.77 -11.25
C ARG A 7 3.78 -5.21 -10.15
N THR A 8 3.74 -3.90 -9.98
CA THR A 8 4.50 -3.18 -8.96
C THR A 8 3.58 -2.74 -7.83
N SER A 9 3.92 -3.13 -6.60
CA SER A 9 3.21 -2.71 -5.39
C SER A 9 4.09 -1.85 -4.50
N LEU A 10 3.52 -0.76 -3.99
CA LEU A 10 4.14 0.07 -2.95
C LEU A 10 3.65 -0.38 -1.57
N VAL A 11 4.55 -0.79 -0.67
CA VAL A 11 4.21 -1.06 0.73
C VAL A 11 4.59 0.14 1.59
N VAL A 12 3.61 0.74 2.25
CA VAL A 12 3.74 1.92 3.10
C VAL A 12 3.43 1.57 4.54
N SER A 13 4.42 1.69 5.41
CA SER A 13 4.29 1.49 6.87
C SER A 13 5.44 2.20 7.57
N ARG A 14 5.21 2.80 8.74
CA ARG A 14 6.31 3.34 9.56
C ARG A 14 7.07 2.24 10.31
N ASP A 15 6.43 1.09 10.53
CA ASP A 15 7.07 -0.08 11.12
C ASP A 15 7.99 -0.77 10.10
N VAL A 16 9.26 -0.95 10.46
CA VAL A 16 10.27 -1.54 9.57
C VAL A 16 10.08 -3.04 9.37
N VAL A 17 9.60 -3.75 10.38
CA VAL A 17 9.40 -5.20 10.37
C VAL A 17 8.18 -5.54 9.51
N ARG A 18 7.04 -4.87 9.74
CA ARG A 18 5.84 -5.04 8.91
C ARG A 18 6.12 -4.72 7.45
N ARG A 19 6.76 -3.58 7.17
CA ARG A 19 7.13 -3.17 5.80
C ARG A 19 8.03 -4.18 5.10
N ARG A 20 8.95 -4.82 5.84
CA ARG A 20 9.82 -5.87 5.31
C ARG A 20 9.02 -7.12 5.02
N ASP A 21 8.25 -7.61 5.98
CA ASP A 21 7.60 -8.92 5.93
C ASP A 21 6.45 -8.94 4.92
N TRP A 22 5.57 -7.92 4.94
CA TRP A 22 4.50 -7.78 3.93
C TRP A 22 5.08 -7.63 2.52
N GLY A 23 6.20 -6.90 2.39
CA GLY A 23 6.89 -6.79 1.11
C GLY A 23 7.44 -8.13 0.62
N ARG A 24 8.00 -8.95 1.51
CA ARG A 24 8.50 -10.29 1.15
C ARG A 24 7.37 -11.22 0.72
N GLU A 25 6.22 -11.14 1.37
CA GLU A 25 5.05 -11.95 1.01
C GLU A 25 4.58 -11.64 -0.41
N LEU A 26 4.47 -10.36 -0.77
CA LEU A 26 4.13 -9.93 -2.14
C LEU A 26 5.21 -10.34 -3.17
N GLU A 27 6.50 -10.21 -2.81
CA GLU A 27 7.60 -10.64 -3.67
C GLU A 27 7.53 -12.15 -3.97
N ARG A 28 7.18 -13.00 -2.98
CA ARG A 28 6.95 -14.44 -3.20
C ARG A 28 5.81 -14.73 -4.18
N GLN A 29 4.87 -13.81 -4.33
CA GLN A 29 3.76 -13.90 -5.29
C GLN A 29 4.13 -13.33 -6.68
N GLY A 30 5.40 -12.96 -6.90
CA GLY A 30 5.89 -12.44 -8.18
C GLY A 30 5.64 -10.94 -8.41
N VAL A 31 5.27 -10.21 -7.36
CA VAL A 31 5.05 -8.75 -7.40
C VAL A 31 6.37 -8.03 -7.17
N ARG A 32 6.69 -7.02 -7.99
CA ARG A 32 7.79 -6.10 -7.71
C ARG A 32 7.39 -5.17 -6.57
N VAL A 33 8.17 -5.13 -5.49
CA VAL A 33 7.81 -4.31 -4.31
C VAL A 33 8.72 -3.11 -4.15
N VAL A 34 8.11 -1.94 -3.97
CA VAL A 34 8.76 -0.74 -3.44
C VAL A 34 8.31 -0.55 -1.99
N ARG A 35 9.23 -0.21 -1.10
CA ARG A 35 8.95 -0.04 0.34
C ARG A 35 9.13 1.41 0.74
N CYS A 36 8.15 2.01 1.41
CA CYS A 36 8.19 3.40 1.85
C CYS A 36 7.82 3.55 3.33
N ALA A 37 8.58 4.36 4.07
CA ALA A 37 8.34 4.64 5.48
C ALA A 37 7.44 5.87 5.73
N ALA A 38 7.04 6.58 4.68
CA ALA A 38 6.20 7.79 4.73
C ALA A 38 6.65 8.90 5.71
N ARG A 39 7.96 8.99 6.01
CA ARG A 39 8.51 10.01 6.93
C ARG A 39 8.53 11.42 6.32
N ASN A 40 8.83 11.53 5.02
CA ASN A 40 8.87 12.79 4.27
C ASN A 40 7.99 12.67 3.01
N CYS A 41 6.69 12.43 3.20
CA CYS A 41 5.79 12.14 2.08
C CYS A 41 5.42 13.42 1.31
N PRO A 42 5.77 13.55 0.01
CA PRO A 42 5.45 14.75 -0.77
C PRO A 42 3.95 15.06 -0.85
N LEU A 43 3.10 14.02 -0.75
CA LEU A 43 1.65 14.16 -0.82
C LEU A 43 1.10 14.99 0.35
N ILE A 44 1.70 14.86 1.54
CA ILE A 44 1.29 15.62 2.73
C ILE A 44 1.55 17.11 2.51
N ALA A 45 2.66 17.46 1.84
CA ALA A 45 3.00 18.83 1.47
C ALA A 45 2.23 19.34 0.21
N GLY A 46 1.27 18.56 -0.32
CA GLY A 46 0.53 18.90 -1.55
C GLY A 46 1.30 18.68 -2.85
N GLY A 47 2.46 18.03 -2.80
CA GLY A 47 3.29 17.71 -3.95
C GLY A 47 2.91 16.41 -4.66
N VAL A 48 3.75 16.00 -5.61
CA VAL A 48 3.60 14.75 -6.38
C VAL A 48 4.52 13.68 -5.81
N CYS A 49 4.05 12.44 -5.76
CA CYS A 49 4.85 11.27 -5.38
C CYS A 49 4.91 10.30 -6.56
N ASP A 50 6.02 10.33 -7.31
CA ASP A 50 6.20 9.49 -8.51
C ASP A 50 6.24 8.00 -8.17
N VAL A 51 6.74 7.67 -6.97
CA VAL A 51 6.73 6.30 -6.46
C VAL A 51 5.30 5.76 -6.31
N LEU A 52 4.38 6.60 -5.82
CA LEU A 52 2.97 6.22 -5.75
C LEU A 52 2.36 6.15 -7.17
N ALA A 53 2.65 7.15 -8.02
CA ALA A 53 2.06 7.26 -9.34
C ALA A 53 2.51 6.15 -10.32
N GLY A 54 3.69 5.57 -10.10
CA GLY A 54 4.24 4.46 -10.89
C GLY A 54 3.94 3.06 -10.34
N ALA A 55 3.19 2.94 -9.24
CA ALA A 55 2.74 1.65 -8.72
C ALA A 55 1.39 1.25 -9.34
N ASP A 56 1.11 -0.05 -9.40
CA ASP A 56 -0.20 -0.60 -9.79
C ASP A 56 -1.13 -0.69 -8.56
N ALA A 57 -0.55 -1.01 -7.41
CA ALA A 57 -1.22 -1.08 -6.12
C ALA A 57 -0.35 -0.47 -5.01
N ALA A 58 -0.98 -0.01 -3.94
CA ALA A 58 -0.28 0.41 -2.74
C ALA A 58 -0.92 -0.16 -1.48
N VAL A 59 -0.16 -0.87 -0.65
CA VAL A 59 -0.57 -1.41 0.64
C VAL A 59 -0.22 -0.39 1.72
N TYR A 60 -1.24 0.08 2.44
CA TYR A 60 -1.14 1.09 3.49
C TYR A 60 -1.41 0.48 4.86
N ASP A 61 -0.42 0.55 5.74
CA ASP A 61 -0.56 0.17 7.14
C ASP A 61 -1.42 1.19 7.89
N GLU A 62 -2.65 0.80 8.22
CA GLU A 62 -3.61 1.65 8.93
C GLU A 62 -3.18 2.00 10.36
N GLU A 63 -2.32 1.18 10.96
CA GLU A 63 -1.97 1.31 12.37
C GLU A 63 -0.76 2.23 12.57
N THR A 64 0.01 2.48 11.50
CA THR A 64 1.25 3.28 11.59
C THR A 64 1.23 4.56 10.79
N LEU A 65 0.20 4.81 9.99
CA LEU A 65 0.11 5.99 9.13
C LEU A 65 -0.93 6.99 9.62
N ASP A 66 -0.59 8.28 9.52
CA ASP A 66 -1.43 9.36 10.02
C ASP A 66 -2.66 9.60 9.12
N PRO A 67 -3.79 10.07 9.69
CA PRO A 67 -4.98 10.44 8.93
C PRO A 67 -4.73 11.49 7.83
N GLU A 68 -3.74 12.37 8.01
CA GLU A 68 -3.36 13.37 7.00
C GLU A 68 -2.88 12.73 5.69
N LEU A 69 -2.14 11.62 5.78
CA LEU A 69 -1.68 10.90 4.61
C LEU A 69 -2.85 10.26 3.85
N PHE A 70 -3.87 9.78 4.57
CA PHE A 70 -5.11 9.29 3.94
C PHE A 70 -5.81 10.39 3.14
N LEU A 71 -5.98 11.58 3.71
CA LEU A 71 -6.59 12.72 3.01
C LEU A 71 -5.76 13.13 1.78
N ALA A 72 -4.44 13.13 1.90
CA ALA A 72 -3.53 13.42 0.78
C ALA A 72 -3.68 12.40 -0.36
N LEU A 73 -3.86 11.11 -0.05
CA LEU A 73 -4.10 10.06 -1.05
C LEU A 73 -5.42 10.22 -1.78
N VAL A 74 -6.50 10.52 -1.04
CA VAL A 74 -7.82 10.75 -1.65
C VAL A 74 -7.75 11.88 -2.67
N ARG A 75 -6.96 12.92 -2.39
CA ARG A 75 -6.75 14.09 -3.25
C ARG A 75 -5.70 13.91 -4.35
N ALA A 76 -4.90 12.85 -4.31
CA ALA A 76 -3.85 12.64 -5.30
C ALA A 76 -4.43 12.43 -6.71
N ARG A 77 -3.99 13.26 -7.68
CA ARG A 77 -4.48 13.23 -9.08
C ARG A 77 -4.27 11.88 -9.77
N ARG A 78 -3.14 11.22 -9.48
CA ARG A 78 -2.82 9.88 -9.98
C ARG A 78 -2.58 8.98 -8.78
N ARG A 79 -3.41 7.96 -8.64
CA ARG A 79 -3.37 7.03 -7.51
C ARG A 79 -3.58 5.59 -8.01
N PRO A 80 -2.77 4.63 -7.54
CA PRO A 80 -3.03 3.21 -7.77
C PRO A 80 -4.26 2.74 -6.99
N THR A 81 -4.58 1.45 -7.10
CA THR A 81 -5.48 0.83 -6.13
C THR A 81 -4.81 0.86 -4.75
N VAL A 82 -5.46 1.46 -3.76
CA VAL A 82 -4.95 1.50 -2.38
C VAL A 82 -5.63 0.41 -1.56
N LEU A 83 -4.82 -0.49 -0.99
CA LEU A 83 -5.23 -1.54 -0.08
C LEU A 83 -4.86 -1.12 1.34
N PHE A 84 -5.85 -0.82 2.16
CA PHE A 84 -5.62 -0.60 3.58
C PHE A 84 -5.47 -1.94 4.28
N ALA A 85 -4.43 -2.05 5.10
CA ALA A 85 -4.08 -3.27 5.80
C ALA A 85 -3.84 -3.01 7.29
N ARG A 86 -4.18 -4.02 8.09
CA ARG A 86 -3.75 -4.12 9.49
C ARG A 86 -2.83 -5.30 9.64
N ASP A 87 -2.04 -5.26 10.69
CA ASP A 87 -1.12 -6.32 11.03
C ASP A 87 -1.82 -7.51 11.66
N VAL A 88 -1.42 -8.70 11.22
CA VAL A 88 -1.77 -9.97 11.86
C VAL A 88 -0.47 -10.72 12.10
N PRO A 89 0.12 -10.60 13.30
CA PRO A 89 1.29 -11.40 13.66
C PRO A 89 0.92 -12.89 13.73
N ASN A 90 1.59 -13.72 12.93
CA ASN A 90 1.44 -15.17 12.96
C ASN A 90 2.71 -15.87 12.45
N ASP A 91 3.02 -17.07 12.96
CA ASP A 91 4.18 -17.87 12.55
C ASP A 91 5.53 -17.12 12.66
N GLY A 92 5.66 -16.24 13.65
CA GLY A 92 6.84 -15.41 13.86
C GLY A 92 7.05 -14.32 12.79
N GLN A 93 6.05 -14.04 11.96
CA GLN A 93 6.06 -13.03 10.91
C GLN A 93 4.82 -12.13 10.99
N HIS A 94 4.92 -10.96 10.35
CA HIS A 94 3.81 -10.03 10.19
C HIS A 94 3.14 -10.25 8.84
N HIS A 95 1.81 -10.30 8.83
CA HIS A 95 1.00 -10.50 7.62
C HIS A 95 0.06 -9.31 7.41
N ALA A 96 -0.15 -8.92 6.16
CA ALA A 96 -1.05 -7.82 5.82
C ALA A 96 -2.49 -8.34 5.67
N LYS A 97 -3.36 -8.02 6.62
CA LYS A 97 -4.80 -8.28 6.47
C LYS A 97 -5.47 -7.08 5.83
N PHE A 98 -5.93 -7.22 4.59
CA PHE A 98 -6.64 -6.15 3.88
C PHE A 98 -8.02 -5.91 4.50
N THR A 99 -8.29 -4.65 4.85
CA THR A 99 -9.52 -4.22 5.51
C THR A 99 -10.42 -3.40 4.58
N ARG A 100 -9.83 -2.59 3.70
CA ARG A 100 -10.53 -1.67 2.81
C ARG A 100 -9.76 -1.49 1.51
N VAL A 101 -10.48 -1.22 0.43
CA VAL A 101 -9.89 -0.89 -0.86
C VAL A 101 -10.40 0.46 -1.32
N LEU A 102 -9.49 1.34 -1.74
CA LEU A 102 -9.81 2.57 -2.43
C LEU A 102 -9.34 2.44 -3.88
N ASP A 103 -10.30 2.25 -4.78
CA ASP A 103 -10.01 2.08 -6.19
C ASP A 103 -9.69 3.41 -6.90
N HIS A 104 -9.36 3.31 -8.18
CA HIS A 104 -9.00 4.39 -9.08
C HIS A 104 -10.24 5.17 -9.58
N ARG A 105 -11.46 4.65 -9.35
CA ARG A 105 -12.74 5.29 -9.66
C ARG A 105 -13.34 6.05 -8.46
N GLY A 106 -12.70 5.97 -7.29
CA GLY A 106 -13.13 6.65 -6.07
C GLY A 106 -14.12 5.85 -5.23
N ALA A 107 -14.43 4.61 -5.57
CA ALA A 107 -15.26 3.75 -4.73
C ALA A 107 -14.39 3.13 -3.63
N ALA A 108 -14.72 3.45 -2.38
CA ALA A 108 -14.19 2.72 -1.22
C ALA A 108 -15.04 1.45 -1.04
N THR A 109 -14.57 0.32 -1.57
CA THR A 109 -15.23 -0.97 -1.29
C THR A 109 -14.70 -1.48 0.05
N ILE A 110 -15.57 -1.48 1.05
CA ILE A 110 -15.32 -2.18 2.32
C ILE A 110 -15.57 -3.66 2.03
N PHE A 111 -14.57 -4.52 2.24
CA PHE A 111 -14.73 -5.97 2.15
C PHE A 111 -14.92 -6.55 3.55
N PRO A 112 -16.17 -6.70 4.04
CA PRO A 112 -16.41 -7.29 5.36
C PRO A 112 -16.10 -8.79 5.44
N HIS A 113 -15.74 -9.44 4.31
CA HIS A 113 -15.62 -10.89 4.20
C HIS A 113 -14.40 -11.33 3.37
N LEU A 114 -13.20 -11.07 3.86
CA LEU A 114 -12.07 -11.97 3.62
C LEU A 114 -11.84 -12.72 4.93
N ARG A 115 -12.51 -13.87 5.04
CA ARG A 115 -12.32 -14.87 6.09
C ARG A 115 -11.14 -15.75 5.74
#